data_AF-A0A433CVS8-F1
#
_entry.id   AF-A0A433CVS8-F1
#
_cell.length_a   1.000
_cell.length_b   1.000
_cell.length_c   1.000
_cell.angle_alpha   90.00
_cell.angle_beta   90.00
_cell.angle_gamma   90.00
#
_symmetry.space_group_name_H-M   'P 1'
#
loop_
_entity.id
_entity.type
_entity.pdbx_description
1 polymer ?
#
loop_
_entity_poly.entity_id
_entity_poly.type
_entity_poly.pdbx_seq_one_letter_code
_entity_poly.pdbx_strand_id
1 'polypeptide(L)'
;MSNHEPCFRTASTTSSSSFKSNTTPTTPTSLFRPVPPPAFLSSSRPTLNTVLYLATLSRLLTWLLAYLCNLFVDDYDSASDTILPPLSSFPLVNYFARPALAVILRWDAFYFLHIAEEGYVYEQEHAFFPLVPALARVVARIGRLKSVPLFVPFALLHPVINFYFYFCLRVGTVIHPVLRPIVWLLSDRYAILIAGALIANISFVLAAGALYRLTYAIYPTQPRLAFLTAVAYIITPSGMFMTAFYTESPFALLTFWGMYEWARGRNWQAAVAWGMAGFVRSNAVVYIGFFVWDGTVMWFKDRRLYGFQVWAGFPNFLLSFMVLYNR
;
A
#
# COMPACT_ATOMS: atom_id res chain seq x y z
N MET A 1 -74.67 -21.72 48.75
CA MET A 1 -75.77 -22.38 48.02
C MET A 1 -76.87 -21.35 47.80
N SER A 2 -76.90 -20.78 46.60
CA SER A 2 -78.02 -20.01 45.99
C SER A 2 -77.41 -19.24 44.82
N ASN A 3 -78.00 -19.05 43.65
CA ASN A 3 -79.09 -19.67 42.92
C ASN A 3 -78.91 -19.13 41.49
N HIS A 4 -78.92 -20.03 40.52
CA HIS A 4 -79.26 -19.87 39.10
C HIS A 4 -79.58 -18.47 38.53
N GLU A 5 -78.80 -18.08 37.52
CA GLU A 5 -79.20 -17.32 36.30
C GLU A 5 -80.36 -18.02 35.53
N PRO A 6 -80.99 -17.50 34.42
CA PRO A 6 -80.52 -16.47 33.44
C PRO A 6 -81.62 -15.56 32.83
N CYS A 7 -81.26 -14.64 31.91
CA CYS A 7 -81.75 -14.61 30.50
C CYS A 7 -81.53 -13.24 29.78
N PHE A 8 -80.71 -13.28 28.72
CA PHE A 8 -80.73 -12.60 27.41
C PHE A 8 -81.12 -11.12 27.18
N ARG A 9 -80.27 -10.52 26.29
CA ARG A 9 -80.53 -9.69 25.09
C ARG A 9 -80.21 -8.17 25.13
N THR A 10 -79.11 -7.87 24.42
CA THR A 10 -78.93 -6.90 23.31
C THR A 10 -79.24 -5.41 23.51
N ALA A 11 -78.16 -4.64 23.36
CA ALA A 11 -77.99 -3.41 22.58
C ALA A 11 -78.96 -2.23 22.79
N SER A 12 -78.41 -1.14 23.33
CA SER A 12 -78.76 0.21 22.91
C SER A 12 -77.61 1.19 23.18
N THR A 13 -77.62 2.23 22.38
CA THR A 13 -76.56 3.17 22.01
C THR A 13 -76.42 4.37 22.97
N THR A 14 -75.34 5.13 22.74
CA THR A 14 -75.13 6.59 22.95
C THR A 14 -74.74 7.15 24.33
N SER A 15 -73.50 7.63 24.41
CA SER A 15 -73.10 8.99 24.89
C SER A 15 -71.56 9.09 24.77
N SER A 16 -71.02 9.78 23.75
CA SER A 16 -70.76 11.22 23.64
C SER A 16 -69.38 11.67 24.18
N SER A 17 -68.72 12.46 23.33
CA SER A 17 -67.65 13.44 23.61
C SER A 17 -66.19 12.95 23.77
N SER A 18 -65.35 13.34 22.82
CA SER A 18 -64.20 14.24 23.04
C SER A 18 -63.14 14.05 21.95
N PHE A 19 -63.14 14.99 21.01
CA PHE A 19 -62.10 15.22 20.01
C PHE A 19 -60.78 15.57 20.72
N LYS A 20 -59.74 14.74 20.58
CA LYS A 20 -58.34 15.13 20.80
C LYS A 20 -57.47 14.59 19.67
N SER A 21 -57.02 15.53 18.84
CA SER A 21 -56.03 15.37 17.79
C SER A 21 -54.66 15.03 18.38
N ASN A 22 -54.20 13.80 18.20
CA ASN A 22 -52.80 13.43 18.37
C ASN A 22 -52.19 13.16 16.99
N THR A 23 -51.75 14.21 16.31
CA THR A 23 -50.80 14.12 15.20
C THR A 23 -49.39 14.06 15.76
N THR A 24 -48.85 12.86 15.93
CA THR A 24 -47.39 12.64 15.99
C THR A 24 -46.83 12.66 14.57
N PRO A 25 -45.76 13.42 14.26
CA PRO A 25 -45.17 13.39 12.93
C PRO A 25 -44.44 12.06 12.74
N THR A 26 -44.91 11.27 11.79
CA THR A 26 -44.24 10.07 11.29
C THR A 26 -42.95 10.49 10.57
N THR A 27 -41.80 10.28 11.20
CA THR A 27 -40.51 10.29 10.51
C THR A 27 -40.53 9.28 9.36
N PRO A 28 -40.16 9.66 8.12
CA PRO A 28 -40.13 8.72 7.01
C PRO A 28 -39.01 7.70 7.26
N THR A 29 -39.41 6.45 7.32
CA THR A 29 -38.55 5.26 7.37
C THR A 29 -37.48 5.38 6.29
N SER A 30 -36.20 5.42 6.69
CA SER A 30 -35.07 5.44 5.77
C SER A 30 -35.14 4.22 4.84
N LEU A 31 -35.48 4.45 3.57
CA LEU A 31 -35.62 3.42 2.52
C LEU A 31 -34.30 2.71 2.15
N PHE A 32 -33.18 3.08 2.78
CA PHE A 32 -31.90 2.40 2.64
C PHE A 32 -31.52 1.72 3.95
N ARG A 33 -32.00 0.47 4.14
CA ARG A 33 -31.28 -0.43 5.04
C ARG A 33 -29.95 -0.77 4.35
N PRO A 34 -28.79 -0.56 5.00
CA PRO A 34 -27.53 -1.02 4.43
C PRO A 34 -27.65 -2.53 4.21
N VAL A 35 -27.47 -2.96 2.95
CA VAL A 35 -27.48 -4.37 2.59
C VAL A 35 -26.39 -5.05 3.41
N PRO A 36 -26.73 -6.10 4.20
CA PRO A 36 -25.72 -6.80 4.95
C PRO A 36 -24.68 -7.35 3.98
N PRO A 37 -23.38 -7.22 4.28
CA PRO A 37 -22.34 -7.71 3.39
C PRO A 37 -22.53 -9.22 3.16
N PRO A 38 -22.28 -9.72 1.94
CA PRO A 38 -22.44 -11.14 1.61
C PRO A 38 -21.68 -12.05 2.58
N ALA A 39 -22.22 -13.24 2.85
CA ALA A 39 -21.80 -14.12 3.95
C ALA A 39 -20.30 -14.47 3.99
N PHE A 40 -19.62 -14.46 2.83
CA PHE A 40 -18.16 -14.67 2.73
C PHE A 40 -17.33 -13.54 3.37
N LEU A 41 -17.93 -12.37 3.64
CA LEU A 41 -17.33 -11.24 4.36
C LEU A 41 -17.62 -11.27 5.86
N SER A 42 -18.38 -12.25 6.35
CA SER A 42 -18.80 -12.34 7.76
C SER A 42 -17.91 -13.26 8.61
N SER A 43 -17.14 -14.15 7.98
CA SER A 43 -16.30 -15.13 8.67
C SER A 43 -14.84 -14.68 8.73
N SER A 44 -14.40 -14.36 9.95
CA SER A 44 -13.03 -13.97 10.35
C SER A 44 -12.63 -12.53 10.06
N ARG A 45 -12.05 -11.85 11.07
CA ARG A 45 -11.42 -10.54 10.88
C ARG A 45 -10.28 -10.71 9.87
N PRO A 46 -10.27 -10.00 8.73
CA PRO A 46 -9.21 -10.15 7.76
C PRO A 46 -7.88 -9.76 8.38
N THR A 47 -6.92 -10.69 8.34
CA THR A 47 -5.59 -10.50 8.94
C THR A 47 -4.61 -9.95 7.93
N LEU A 48 -3.54 -9.31 8.42
CA LEU A 48 -2.42 -8.89 7.57
C LEU A 48 -1.86 -10.05 6.74
N ASN A 49 -1.78 -11.25 7.32
CA ASN A 49 -1.28 -12.44 6.63
C ASN A 49 -2.16 -12.81 5.43
N THR A 50 -3.48 -12.65 5.55
CA THR A 50 -4.41 -12.83 4.43
C THR A 50 -4.12 -11.86 3.30
N VAL A 51 -3.85 -10.58 3.61
CA VAL A 51 -3.48 -9.57 2.61
C VAL A 51 -2.16 -9.92 1.92
N LEU A 52 -1.14 -10.30 2.68
CA LEU A 52 0.16 -10.67 2.11
C LEU A 52 0.07 -11.93 1.24
N TYR A 53 -0.73 -12.91 1.65
CA TYR A 53 -1.02 -14.11 0.86
C TYR A 53 -1.72 -13.76 -0.46
N LEU A 54 -2.80 -12.97 -0.41
CA LEU A 54 -3.53 -12.54 -1.61
C LEU A 54 -2.65 -11.71 -2.54
N ALA A 55 -1.82 -10.82 -2.00
CA ALA A 55 -0.87 -10.03 -2.79
C ALA A 55 0.15 -10.94 -3.49
N THR A 56 0.71 -11.92 -2.77
CA THR A 56 1.67 -12.89 -3.34
C THR A 56 1.01 -13.74 -4.43
N LEU A 57 -0.17 -14.29 -4.15
CA LEU A 57 -0.93 -15.07 -5.13
C LEU A 57 -1.25 -14.24 -6.38
N SER A 58 -1.60 -12.96 -6.23
CA SER A 58 -1.85 -12.08 -7.36
C SER A 58 -0.62 -11.90 -8.24
N ARG A 59 0.59 -11.79 -7.65
CA ARG A 59 1.84 -11.65 -8.43
C ARG A 59 2.14 -12.91 -9.24
N LEU A 60 1.99 -14.07 -8.61
CA LEU A 60 2.17 -15.35 -9.28
C LEU A 60 1.16 -15.52 -10.42
N LEU A 61 -0.11 -15.15 -10.19
CA LEU A 61 -1.15 -15.25 -11.20
C LEU A 61 -0.94 -14.27 -12.36
N THR A 62 -0.58 -13.01 -12.09
CA THR A 62 -0.27 -12.03 -13.14
C THR A 62 0.93 -12.46 -13.96
N TRP A 63 1.99 -12.93 -13.33
CA TRP A 63 3.16 -13.45 -14.04
C TRP A 63 2.82 -14.69 -14.87
N LEU A 64 2.08 -15.66 -14.30
CA LEU A 64 1.68 -16.87 -14.99
C LEU A 64 0.80 -16.55 -16.20
N LEU A 65 -0.17 -15.66 -16.04
CA LEU A 65 -1.04 -15.24 -17.14
C LEU A 65 -0.22 -14.59 -18.27
N ALA A 66 0.69 -13.67 -17.92
CA ALA A 66 1.56 -13.04 -18.89
C ALA A 66 2.48 -14.05 -19.60
N TYR A 67 3.03 -15.01 -18.87
CA TYR A 67 3.84 -16.08 -19.44
C TYR A 67 3.05 -16.94 -20.42
N LEU A 68 1.84 -17.36 -20.03
CA LEU A 68 0.96 -18.12 -20.92
C LEU A 68 0.58 -17.30 -22.17
N CYS A 69 0.28 -16.01 -22.02
CA CYS A 69 0.04 -15.13 -23.17
C CYS A 69 1.24 -15.11 -24.12
N ASN A 70 2.46 -14.99 -23.62
CA ASN A 70 3.68 -15.02 -24.45
C ASN A 70 3.93 -16.35 -25.15
N LEU A 71 3.38 -17.46 -24.66
CA LEU A 71 3.51 -18.77 -25.32
C LEU A 71 2.54 -18.92 -26.50
N PHE A 72 1.40 -18.23 -26.48
CA PHE A 72 0.34 -18.37 -27.49
C PHE A 72 0.22 -17.18 -28.44
N VAL A 73 0.72 -16.02 -28.03
CA VAL A 73 0.60 -14.77 -28.77
C VAL A 73 2.00 -14.23 -28.99
N ASP A 74 2.35 -14.04 -30.25
CA ASP A 74 3.62 -13.42 -30.62
C ASP A 74 3.63 -11.96 -30.12
N ASP A 75 4.76 -11.57 -29.54
CA ASP A 75 4.94 -10.22 -29.04
C ASP A 75 5.05 -9.23 -30.18
N TYR A 76 4.31 -8.12 -30.08
CA TYR A 76 4.47 -6.99 -31.01
C TYR A 76 5.84 -6.32 -30.87
N ASP A 77 6.42 -6.37 -29.65
CA ASP A 77 7.70 -5.76 -29.33
C ASP A 77 8.81 -6.83 -29.21
N SER A 78 9.64 -6.93 -30.26
CA SER A 78 10.78 -7.85 -30.34
C SER A 78 12.05 -7.34 -29.64
N ALA A 79 11.98 -6.22 -28.89
CA ALA A 79 13.11 -5.72 -28.12
C ALA A 79 13.63 -6.78 -27.15
N SER A 80 12.71 -7.53 -26.51
CA SER A 80 13.09 -8.61 -25.59
C SER A 80 13.89 -9.73 -26.27
N ASP A 81 13.59 -10.06 -27.54
CA ASP A 81 14.29 -11.10 -28.31
C ASP A 81 15.70 -10.68 -28.73
N THR A 82 15.90 -9.38 -28.95
CA THR A 82 17.19 -8.80 -29.32
C THR A 82 18.11 -8.66 -28.10
N ILE A 83 17.53 -8.27 -26.95
CA ILE A 83 18.27 -7.97 -25.72
C ILE A 83 18.61 -9.24 -24.93
N LEU A 84 17.77 -10.27 -24.97
CA LEU A 84 17.99 -11.52 -24.25
C LEU A 84 18.72 -12.52 -25.16
N PRO A 85 20.02 -12.82 -24.94
CA PRO A 85 20.69 -13.87 -25.71
C PRO A 85 20.06 -15.26 -25.48
N PRO A 86 20.48 -16.30 -26.20
CA PRO A 86 20.11 -17.68 -25.85
C PRO A 86 20.68 -18.04 -24.47
N LEU A 87 19.85 -18.57 -23.57
CA LEU A 87 20.27 -18.98 -22.23
C LEU A 87 21.15 -20.24 -22.23
N SER A 88 20.94 -21.12 -23.21
CA SER A 88 21.71 -22.35 -23.35
C SER A 88 21.78 -22.78 -24.80
N SER A 89 22.66 -23.73 -25.12
CA SER A 89 22.69 -24.35 -26.45
C SER A 89 21.49 -25.28 -26.71
N PHE A 90 20.68 -25.59 -25.69
CA PHE A 90 19.53 -26.48 -25.80
C PHE A 90 18.26 -25.72 -26.21
N PRO A 91 17.66 -26.02 -27.37
CA PRO A 91 16.51 -25.27 -27.89
C PRO A 91 15.30 -25.27 -26.96
N LEU A 92 15.02 -26.40 -26.30
CA LEU A 92 13.87 -26.55 -25.40
C LEU A 92 13.96 -25.62 -24.18
N VAL A 93 15.15 -25.44 -23.62
CA VAL A 93 15.37 -24.54 -22.47
C VAL A 93 15.10 -23.10 -22.89
N ASN A 94 15.58 -22.69 -24.07
CA ASN A 94 15.32 -21.35 -24.58
C ASN A 94 13.83 -21.13 -24.87
N TYR A 95 13.15 -22.14 -25.42
CA TYR A 95 11.73 -22.07 -25.75
C TYR A 95 10.84 -21.77 -24.54
N PHE A 96 11.15 -22.33 -23.37
CA PHE A 96 10.39 -22.06 -22.14
C PHE A 96 10.96 -20.92 -21.29
N ALA A 97 12.28 -20.78 -21.19
CA ALA A 97 12.89 -19.79 -20.30
C ALA A 97 12.88 -18.37 -20.88
N ARG A 98 12.96 -18.20 -22.20
CA ARG A 98 12.93 -16.87 -22.81
C ARG A 98 11.58 -16.17 -22.61
N PRO A 99 10.42 -16.79 -22.92
CA PRO A 99 9.13 -16.15 -22.66
C PRO A 99 8.94 -15.79 -21.18
N ALA A 100 9.42 -16.64 -20.27
CA ALA A 100 9.39 -16.39 -18.82
C ALA A 100 10.17 -15.14 -18.40
N LEU A 101 11.31 -14.87 -19.04
CA LEU A 101 12.14 -13.68 -18.80
C LEU A 101 11.63 -12.46 -19.57
N ALA A 102 11.07 -12.66 -20.76
CA ALA A 102 10.48 -11.62 -21.59
C ALA A 102 9.33 -10.92 -20.85
N VAL A 103 8.51 -11.66 -20.08
CA VAL A 103 7.46 -11.08 -19.22
C VAL A 103 7.99 -10.00 -18.27
N ILE A 104 9.24 -10.15 -17.81
CA ILE A 104 9.88 -9.24 -16.84
C ILE A 104 10.52 -8.05 -17.56
N LEU A 105 11.04 -8.27 -18.77
CA LEU A 105 11.70 -7.27 -19.62
C LEU A 105 10.71 -6.72 -20.66
N ARG A 106 9.77 -5.88 -20.22
CA ARG A 106 8.79 -5.21 -21.10
C ARG A 106 8.79 -3.70 -20.93
N TRP A 107 8.51 -2.98 -22.02
CA TRP A 107 8.40 -1.52 -22.06
C TRP A 107 9.64 -0.87 -21.43
N ASP A 108 9.50 0.14 -20.57
CA ASP A 108 10.67 0.86 -20.05
C ASP A 108 11.60 0.03 -19.15
N ALA A 109 11.29 -1.26 -18.88
CA ALA A 109 12.18 -2.20 -18.21
C ALA A 109 13.55 -2.34 -18.88
N PHE A 110 13.65 -2.13 -20.20
CA PHE A 110 14.94 -2.18 -20.89
C PHE A 110 15.88 -1.03 -20.46
N TYR A 111 15.34 0.16 -20.19
CA TYR A 111 16.14 1.27 -19.66
C TYR A 111 16.65 0.95 -18.26
N PHE A 112 15.79 0.39 -17.39
CA PHE A 112 16.22 0.01 -16.05
C PHE A 112 17.29 -1.09 -16.07
N LEU A 113 17.20 -2.05 -17.00
CA LEU A 113 18.22 -3.07 -17.22
C LEU A 113 19.53 -2.45 -17.70
N HIS A 114 19.48 -1.61 -18.73
CA HIS A 114 20.67 -0.98 -19.30
C HIS A 114 21.38 -0.06 -18.29
N ILE A 115 20.64 0.79 -17.56
CA ILE A 115 21.17 1.63 -16.49
C ILE A 115 21.82 0.77 -15.38
N ALA A 116 21.24 -0.38 -15.06
CA ALA A 116 21.77 -1.32 -14.09
C ALA A 116 22.99 -2.13 -14.62
N GLU A 117 23.20 -2.21 -15.92
CA GLU A 117 24.38 -2.85 -16.53
C GLU A 117 25.50 -1.83 -16.71
N GLU A 118 25.25 -0.79 -17.51
CA GLU A 118 26.26 0.12 -18.05
C GLU A 118 26.23 1.51 -17.39
N GLY A 119 25.14 1.84 -16.70
CA GLY A 119 24.92 3.18 -16.15
C GLY A 119 24.18 4.07 -17.14
N TYR A 120 24.22 5.39 -16.92
CA TYR A 120 23.60 6.35 -17.83
C TYR A 120 24.53 6.60 -19.00
N VAL A 121 24.20 6.05 -20.16
CA VAL A 121 24.97 6.19 -21.40
C VAL A 121 24.21 7.08 -22.39
N TYR A 122 22.89 6.94 -22.46
CA TYR A 122 22.06 7.65 -23.43
C TYR A 122 21.21 8.75 -22.78
N GLU A 123 20.92 9.81 -23.55
CA GLU A 123 20.19 10.98 -23.04
C GLU A 123 18.78 10.64 -22.54
N GLN A 124 18.06 9.77 -23.24
CA GLN A 124 16.71 9.33 -22.86
C GLN A 124 16.67 8.60 -21.51
N GLU A 125 17.81 8.08 -21.04
CA GLU A 125 17.89 7.36 -19.78
C GLU A 125 17.75 8.26 -18.58
N HIS A 126 18.06 9.56 -18.72
CA HIS A 126 17.95 10.53 -17.64
C HIS A 126 16.51 10.74 -17.14
N ALA A 127 15.50 10.29 -17.89
CA ALA A 127 14.12 10.23 -17.41
C ALA A 127 13.89 9.15 -16.33
N PHE A 128 14.76 8.14 -16.27
CA PHE A 128 14.64 7.00 -15.36
C PHE A 128 15.54 7.19 -14.13
N PHE A 129 14.93 7.06 -12.96
CA PHE A 129 15.57 7.38 -11.69
C PHE A 129 16.48 6.25 -11.19
N PRO A 130 17.56 6.57 -10.45
CA PRO A 130 18.68 5.64 -10.26
C PRO A 130 18.47 4.56 -9.21
N LEU A 131 17.54 4.72 -8.26
CA LEU A 131 17.49 3.84 -7.07
C LEU A 131 17.18 2.39 -7.44
N VAL A 132 16.17 2.17 -8.28
CA VAL A 132 15.73 0.80 -8.63
C VAL A 132 16.77 0.04 -9.46
N PRO A 133 17.37 0.62 -10.53
CA PRO A 133 18.50 0.02 -11.25
C PRO A 133 19.72 -0.26 -10.36
N ALA A 134 20.08 0.69 -9.48
CA ALA A 134 21.20 0.52 -8.56
C ALA A 134 20.96 -0.63 -7.59
N LEU A 135 19.76 -0.76 -7.04
CA LEU A 135 19.38 -1.87 -6.16
C LEU A 135 19.41 -3.21 -6.90
N ALA A 136 18.89 -3.27 -8.12
CA ALA A 136 18.92 -4.49 -8.93
C ALA A 136 20.37 -4.96 -9.17
N ARG A 137 21.27 -4.02 -9.52
CA ARG A 137 22.72 -4.29 -9.67
C ARG A 137 23.33 -4.82 -8.37
N VAL A 138 23.03 -4.18 -7.23
CA VAL A 138 23.56 -4.60 -5.92
C VAL A 138 23.04 -5.98 -5.53
N VAL A 139 21.74 -6.24 -5.66
CA VAL A 139 21.13 -7.55 -5.34
C VAL A 139 21.70 -8.65 -6.24
N ALA A 140 21.87 -8.40 -7.53
CA ALA A 140 22.48 -9.34 -8.47
C ALA A 140 23.93 -9.68 -8.09
N ARG A 141 24.74 -8.66 -7.71
CA ARG A 141 26.13 -8.86 -7.25
C ARG A 141 26.18 -9.63 -5.93
N ILE A 142 25.31 -9.31 -4.97
CA ILE A 142 25.22 -10.03 -3.69
C ILE A 142 24.91 -11.50 -3.92
N GLY A 143 23.95 -11.81 -4.81
CA GLY A 143 23.61 -13.18 -5.19
C GLY A 143 24.78 -14.04 -5.67
N ARG A 144 25.88 -13.42 -6.13
CA ARG A 144 27.10 -14.11 -6.59
C ARG A 144 28.19 -14.25 -5.56
N LEU A 145 28.13 -13.47 -4.48
CA LEU A 145 29.14 -13.58 -3.44
C LEU A 145 29.10 -14.99 -2.83
N LYS A 146 30.27 -15.61 -2.65
CA LYS A 146 30.37 -16.93 -1.99
C LYS A 146 29.83 -16.88 -0.55
N SER A 147 29.96 -15.72 0.08
CA SER A 147 29.44 -15.37 1.39
C SER A 147 29.02 -13.90 1.38
N VAL A 148 27.84 -13.59 1.91
CA VAL A 148 27.44 -12.20 2.15
C VAL A 148 28.17 -11.73 3.41
N PRO A 149 28.97 -10.64 3.39
CA PRO A 149 29.52 -10.10 4.61
C PRO A 149 28.34 -9.67 5.51
N LEU A 150 28.11 -10.43 6.58
CA LEU A 150 27.02 -10.21 7.53
C LEU A 150 27.18 -8.88 8.30
N PHE A 151 28.33 -8.23 8.17
CA PHE A 151 28.72 -7.09 8.97
C PHE A 151 29.30 -5.99 8.10
N VAL A 152 28.52 -4.93 7.90
CA VAL A 152 29.05 -3.61 7.56
C VAL A 152 28.73 -2.71 8.77
N PRO A 153 29.73 -2.07 9.40
CA PRO A 153 29.49 -1.27 10.61
C PRO A 153 28.77 0.03 10.23
N PHE A 154 27.43 -0.02 10.14
CA PHE A 154 26.57 1.10 9.79
C PHE A 154 26.07 1.89 11.02
N ALA A 155 26.93 2.03 12.03
CA ALA A 155 26.62 2.80 13.24
C ALA A 155 26.46 4.31 12.98
N LEU A 156 26.72 4.79 11.76
CA LEU A 156 26.72 6.22 11.40
C LEU A 156 25.57 6.66 10.48
N LEU A 157 24.73 5.74 9.97
CA LEU A 157 23.57 6.10 9.14
C LEU A 157 22.25 5.91 9.90
N HIS A 158 21.34 6.88 9.73
CA HIS A 158 20.07 6.98 10.45
C HIS A 158 19.27 5.65 10.42
N PRO A 159 18.55 5.26 11.51
CA PRO A 159 17.82 3.99 11.62
C PRO A 159 16.84 3.64 10.47
N VAL A 160 16.45 4.62 9.65
CA VAL A 160 15.51 4.46 8.52
C VAL A 160 16.23 4.16 7.19
N ILE A 161 17.39 4.79 6.95
CA ILE A 161 18.29 4.42 5.86
C ILE A 161 18.80 3.00 6.14
N ASN A 162 19.13 2.72 7.41
CA ASN A 162 19.38 1.36 7.87
C ASN A 162 18.17 0.45 7.63
N PHE A 163 16.92 0.85 7.84
CA PHE A 163 15.79 -0.06 7.55
C PHE A 163 15.65 -0.45 6.07
N TYR A 164 15.70 0.50 5.13
CA TYR A 164 15.54 0.18 3.70
C TYR A 164 16.79 -0.50 3.12
N PHE A 165 17.98 -0.09 3.55
CA PHE A 165 19.24 -0.70 3.12
C PHE A 165 19.47 -2.07 3.77
N TYR A 166 19.14 -2.24 5.06
CA TYR A 166 19.10 -3.54 5.75
C TYR A 166 17.97 -4.41 5.23
N PHE A 167 16.86 -3.83 4.78
CA PHE A 167 15.83 -4.56 4.04
C PHE A 167 16.39 -5.06 2.71
N CYS A 168 17.02 -4.22 1.88
CA CYS A 168 17.65 -4.65 0.63
C CYS A 168 18.79 -5.67 0.86
N LEU A 169 19.60 -5.51 1.90
CA LEU A 169 20.63 -6.47 2.29
C LEU A 169 20.04 -7.77 2.83
N ARG A 170 18.99 -7.70 3.67
CA ARG A 170 18.35 -8.88 4.27
C ARG A 170 17.51 -9.63 3.24
N VAL A 171 16.79 -8.92 2.38
CA VAL A 171 16.19 -9.43 1.15
C VAL A 171 17.29 -10.05 0.29
N GLY A 172 18.41 -9.36 0.07
CA GLY A 172 19.58 -9.89 -0.61
C GLY A 172 20.10 -11.21 0.01
N THR A 173 20.19 -11.32 1.34
CA THR A 173 20.63 -12.55 2.04
C THR A 173 19.58 -13.66 2.07
N VAL A 174 18.29 -13.32 2.10
CA VAL A 174 17.17 -14.29 2.09
C VAL A 174 16.97 -14.82 0.66
N ILE A 175 17.14 -13.93 -0.32
CA ILE A 175 17.12 -14.26 -1.74
C ILE A 175 18.42 -14.96 -2.14
N HIS A 176 19.57 -14.69 -1.51
CA HIS A 176 20.88 -15.27 -1.83
C HIS A 176 20.86 -16.79 -2.04
N PRO A 177 20.34 -17.64 -1.13
CA PRO A 177 20.32 -19.08 -1.35
C PRO A 177 19.43 -19.51 -2.53
N VAL A 178 18.39 -18.73 -2.85
CA VAL A 178 17.47 -18.97 -3.98
C VAL A 178 18.08 -18.51 -5.30
N LEU A 179 18.70 -17.33 -5.32
CA LEU A 179 19.33 -16.77 -6.50
C LEU A 179 20.69 -17.38 -6.79
N ARG A 180 21.48 -17.81 -5.80
CA ARG A 180 22.85 -18.30 -6.01
C ARG A 180 22.98 -19.42 -7.05
N PRO A 181 22.18 -20.51 -7.03
CA PRO A 181 22.29 -21.54 -8.08
C PRO A 181 21.87 -21.02 -9.45
N ILE A 182 20.87 -20.13 -9.50
CA ILE A 182 20.32 -19.55 -10.73
C ILE A 182 21.30 -18.52 -11.34
N VAL A 183 21.85 -17.64 -10.52
CA VAL A 183 22.72 -16.51 -10.89
C VAL A 183 24.16 -16.96 -11.18
N TRP A 184 24.58 -18.11 -10.64
CA TRP A 184 25.85 -18.73 -11.02
C TRP A 184 25.76 -19.42 -12.39
N LEU A 185 24.57 -19.89 -12.76
CA LEU A 185 24.31 -20.52 -14.06
C LEU A 185 23.99 -19.47 -15.16
N LEU A 186 23.45 -18.32 -14.78
CA LEU A 186 23.00 -17.27 -15.70
C LEU A 186 23.98 -16.08 -15.81
N SER A 187 23.98 -15.44 -16.98
CA SER A 187 24.77 -14.21 -17.23
C SER A 187 24.34 -13.03 -16.34
N ASP A 188 25.20 -12.01 -16.26
CA ASP A 188 25.03 -10.79 -15.46
C ASP A 188 23.71 -10.08 -15.75
N ARG A 189 23.38 -10.02 -17.04
CA ARG A 189 22.13 -9.46 -17.56
C ARG A 189 20.90 -10.10 -16.92
N TYR A 190 20.80 -11.43 -16.95
CA TYR A 190 19.66 -12.14 -16.39
C TYR A 190 19.61 -12.02 -14.86
N ALA A 191 20.76 -12.01 -14.20
CA ALA A 191 20.81 -11.84 -12.75
C ALA A 191 20.24 -10.48 -12.32
N ILE A 192 20.60 -9.42 -13.04
CA ILE A 192 20.07 -8.06 -12.83
C ILE A 192 18.57 -8.02 -13.11
N LEU A 193 18.14 -8.61 -14.23
CA LEU A 193 16.72 -8.66 -14.62
C LEU A 193 15.86 -9.35 -13.55
N ILE A 194 16.28 -10.55 -13.10
CA ILE A 194 15.58 -11.29 -12.05
C ILE A 194 15.60 -10.52 -10.74
N ALA A 195 16.73 -9.91 -10.36
CA ALA A 195 16.82 -9.08 -9.16
C ALA A 195 15.85 -7.90 -9.19
N GLY A 196 15.76 -7.21 -10.33
CA GLY A 196 14.80 -6.13 -10.55
C GLY A 196 13.34 -6.57 -10.41
N ALA A 197 12.98 -7.70 -11.00
CA ALA A 197 11.67 -8.31 -10.86
C ALA A 197 11.34 -8.65 -9.40
N LEU A 198 12.28 -9.26 -8.69
CA LEU A 198 12.11 -9.63 -7.29
C LEU A 198 11.92 -8.41 -6.41
N ILE A 199 12.70 -7.34 -6.62
CA ILE A 199 12.53 -6.07 -5.92
C ILE A 199 11.12 -5.52 -6.16
N ALA A 200 10.64 -5.49 -7.40
CA ALA A 200 9.30 -5.02 -7.73
C ALA A 200 8.20 -5.85 -7.05
N ASN A 201 8.25 -7.18 -7.18
CA ASN A 201 7.22 -8.06 -6.64
C ASN A 201 7.19 -8.10 -5.10
N ILE A 202 8.36 -8.13 -4.45
CA ILE A 202 8.44 -8.07 -2.99
C ILE A 202 7.94 -6.70 -2.51
N SER A 203 8.34 -5.62 -3.18
CA SER A 203 7.86 -4.28 -2.84
C SER A 203 6.35 -4.19 -2.97
N PHE A 204 5.75 -4.82 -3.98
CA PHE A 204 4.30 -4.84 -4.15
C PHE A 204 3.58 -5.51 -2.99
N VAL A 205 4.04 -6.69 -2.58
CA VAL A 205 3.46 -7.44 -1.45
C VAL A 205 3.55 -6.64 -0.16
N LEU A 206 4.70 -6.00 0.08
CA LEU A 206 4.89 -5.15 1.25
C LEU A 206 4.09 -3.86 1.18
N ALA A 207 3.92 -3.26 -0.01
CA ALA A 207 3.09 -2.09 -0.23
C ALA A 207 1.63 -2.38 0.13
N ALA A 208 1.10 -3.54 -0.28
CA ALA A 208 -0.24 -3.98 0.10
C ALA A 208 -0.40 -4.10 1.63
N GLY A 209 0.61 -4.67 2.30
CA GLY A 209 0.64 -4.75 3.77
C GLY A 209 0.77 -3.39 4.45
N ALA A 210 1.59 -2.48 3.91
CA ALA A 210 1.77 -1.12 4.40
C ALA A 210 0.48 -0.32 4.25
N LEU A 211 -0.22 -0.44 3.11
CA LEU A 211 -1.51 0.20 2.88
C LEU A 211 -2.58 -0.31 3.84
N TYR A 212 -2.65 -1.63 4.08
CA TYR A 212 -3.54 -2.20 5.10
C TYR A 212 -3.27 -1.58 6.49
N ARG A 213 -1.99 -1.49 6.89
CA ARG A 213 -1.58 -0.91 8.18
C ARG A 213 -1.87 0.58 8.28
N LEU A 214 -1.67 1.33 7.19
CA LEU A 214 -2.00 2.74 7.06
C LEU A 214 -3.50 2.97 7.27
N THR A 215 -4.33 2.29 6.49
CA THR A 215 -5.80 2.45 6.60
C THR A 215 -6.29 2.06 7.98
N TYR A 216 -5.73 1.02 8.59
CA TYR A 216 -6.08 0.63 9.95
C TYR A 216 -5.63 1.65 11.01
N ALA A 217 -4.47 2.30 10.81
CA ALA A 217 -4.00 3.36 11.70
C ALA A 217 -4.89 4.61 11.64
N ILE A 218 -5.41 4.96 10.45
CA ILE A 218 -6.30 6.11 10.26
C ILE A 218 -7.74 5.80 10.71
N TYR A 219 -8.24 4.59 10.42
CA TYR A 219 -9.62 4.17 10.75
C TYR A 219 -9.66 2.91 11.63
N PRO A 220 -9.27 2.98 12.92
CA PRO A 220 -9.16 1.80 13.79
C PRO A 220 -10.48 1.05 13.99
N THR A 221 -11.61 1.76 13.92
CA THR A 221 -12.97 1.22 14.11
C THR A 221 -13.48 0.43 12.89
N GLN A 222 -12.80 0.54 11.73
CA GLN A 222 -13.24 -0.02 10.45
C GLN A 222 -12.20 -0.98 9.84
N PRO A 223 -11.92 -2.14 10.47
CA PRO A 223 -10.93 -3.11 9.95
C PRO A 223 -11.27 -3.64 8.54
N ARG A 224 -12.56 -3.64 8.17
CA ARG A 224 -13.02 -4.05 6.85
C ARG A 224 -12.56 -3.07 5.76
N LEU A 225 -12.53 -1.77 6.04
CA LEU A 225 -12.05 -0.77 5.10
C LEU A 225 -10.56 -0.96 4.79
N ALA A 226 -9.76 -1.27 5.82
CA ALA A 226 -8.34 -1.59 5.65
C ALA A 226 -8.11 -2.81 4.75
N PHE A 227 -8.93 -3.85 4.89
CA PHE A 227 -8.85 -5.01 4.02
C PHE A 227 -9.29 -4.70 2.58
N LEU A 228 -10.43 -4.02 2.41
CA LEU A 228 -10.95 -3.68 1.08
C LEU A 228 -10.00 -2.74 0.32
N THR A 229 -9.38 -1.78 0.98
CA THR A 229 -8.38 -0.89 0.37
C THR A 229 -7.15 -1.67 -0.11
N ALA A 230 -6.66 -2.62 0.69
CA ALA A 230 -5.55 -3.48 0.28
C ALA A 230 -5.93 -4.42 -0.88
N VAL A 231 -7.13 -5.00 -0.87
CA VAL A 231 -7.63 -5.84 -1.97
C VAL A 231 -7.81 -5.03 -3.26
N ALA A 232 -8.34 -3.81 -3.16
CA ALA A 232 -8.47 -2.91 -4.31
C ALA A 232 -7.09 -2.58 -4.93
N TYR A 233 -6.07 -2.35 -4.10
CA TYR A 233 -4.70 -2.20 -4.57
C TYR A 233 -4.17 -3.47 -5.26
N ILE A 234 -4.44 -4.65 -4.68
CA ILE A 234 -4.00 -5.95 -5.22
C ILE A 234 -4.57 -6.22 -6.63
N ILE A 235 -5.84 -5.87 -6.87
CA ILE A 235 -6.58 -6.14 -8.13
C ILE A 235 -6.37 -5.02 -9.16
N THR A 236 -5.41 -4.12 -8.94
CA THR A 236 -5.14 -3.00 -9.85
C THR A 236 -4.90 -3.49 -11.30
N PRO A 237 -5.56 -2.89 -12.31
CA PRO A 237 -5.43 -3.32 -13.71
C PRO A 237 -4.02 -3.15 -14.28
N SER A 238 -3.20 -2.24 -13.73
CA SER A 238 -1.77 -2.09 -14.07
C SER A 238 -0.86 -3.15 -13.43
N GLY A 239 -1.40 -4.32 -13.07
CA GLY A 239 -0.69 -5.40 -12.39
C GLY A 239 0.60 -5.86 -13.10
N MET A 240 0.68 -5.71 -14.43
CA MET A 240 1.87 -6.09 -15.20
C MET A 240 3.07 -5.18 -14.90
N PHE A 241 2.87 -3.85 -14.89
CA PHE A 241 3.92 -2.88 -14.49
C PHE A 241 4.42 -3.11 -13.07
N MET A 242 3.54 -3.61 -12.19
CA MET A 242 3.87 -3.92 -10.80
C MET A 242 4.62 -5.25 -10.62
N THR A 243 4.67 -6.07 -11.67
CA THR A 243 5.29 -7.41 -11.70
C THR A 243 6.60 -7.43 -12.49
N ALA A 244 6.73 -6.58 -13.52
CA ALA A 244 7.94 -6.42 -14.32
C ALA A 244 9.06 -5.69 -13.57
N PHE A 245 10.26 -5.61 -14.18
CA PHE A 245 11.36 -4.81 -13.63
C PHE A 245 11.07 -3.31 -13.76
N TYR A 246 10.31 -2.78 -12.81
CA TYR A 246 9.71 -1.45 -12.88
C TYR A 246 9.67 -0.73 -11.51
N THR A 247 9.28 0.55 -11.50
CA THR A 247 9.44 1.44 -10.33
C THR A 247 8.19 1.62 -9.47
N GLU A 248 7.03 1.17 -9.94
CA GLU A 248 5.72 1.48 -9.37
C GLU A 248 5.55 0.82 -8.01
N SER A 249 5.91 -0.46 -7.91
CA SER A 249 5.85 -1.22 -6.67
C SER A 249 6.79 -0.68 -5.57
N PRO A 250 8.09 -0.43 -5.83
CA PRO A 250 8.97 0.17 -4.82
C PRO A 250 8.56 1.61 -4.47
N PHE A 251 8.06 2.39 -5.43
CA PHE A 251 7.52 3.71 -5.15
C PHE A 251 6.30 3.64 -4.23
N ALA A 252 5.32 2.79 -4.55
CA ALA A 252 4.12 2.58 -3.74
C ALA A 252 4.44 2.13 -2.30
N LEU A 253 5.42 1.22 -2.14
CA LEU A 253 5.89 0.80 -0.83
C LEU A 253 6.40 1.99 0.00
N LEU A 254 7.32 2.79 -0.55
CA LEU A 254 7.90 3.93 0.14
C LEU A 254 6.85 5.00 0.45
N THR A 255 5.91 5.20 -0.47
CA THR A 255 4.76 6.11 -0.29
C THR A 255 3.88 5.67 0.88
N PHE A 256 3.34 4.45 0.84
CA PHE A 256 2.41 3.96 1.86
C PHE A 256 3.10 3.79 3.22
N TRP A 257 4.36 3.37 3.22
CA TRP A 257 5.15 3.30 4.44
C TRP A 257 5.38 4.69 5.03
N GLY A 258 5.80 5.67 4.21
CA GLY A 258 5.97 7.05 4.66
C GLY A 258 4.68 7.64 5.23
N MET A 259 3.54 7.41 4.57
CA MET A 259 2.22 7.81 5.08
C MET A 259 1.86 7.11 6.39
N TYR A 260 2.20 5.83 6.56
CA TYR A 260 1.97 5.09 7.80
C TYR A 260 2.81 5.61 8.96
N GLU A 261 4.07 5.96 8.69
CA GLU A 261 4.95 6.58 9.67
C GLU A 261 4.45 7.97 10.07
N TRP A 262 4.03 8.79 9.08
CA TRP A 262 3.42 10.09 9.30
C TRP A 262 2.16 10.00 10.17
N ALA A 263 1.24 9.07 9.87
CA ALA A 263 0.03 8.85 10.66
C ALA A 263 0.31 8.44 12.12
N ARG A 264 1.52 7.93 12.41
CA ARG A 264 1.98 7.58 13.76
C ARG A 264 2.79 8.70 14.44
N GLY A 265 2.86 9.90 13.84
CA GLY A 265 3.63 11.04 14.35
C GLY A 265 5.15 10.91 14.17
N ARG A 266 5.61 9.96 13.34
CA ARG A 266 7.03 9.69 13.07
C ARG A 266 7.47 10.42 11.80
N ASN A 267 7.44 11.75 11.87
CA ASN A 267 7.57 12.64 10.71
C ASN A 267 8.94 12.54 10.03
N TRP A 268 10.00 12.29 10.79
CA TRP A 268 11.34 12.13 10.23
C TRP A 268 11.48 10.83 9.43
N GLN A 269 10.88 9.73 9.90
CA GLN A 269 10.83 8.46 9.19
C GLN A 269 10.06 8.62 7.87
N ALA A 270 8.96 9.37 7.89
CA ALA A 270 8.21 9.72 6.69
C ALA A 270 9.04 10.55 5.69
N ALA A 271 9.78 11.56 6.19
CA ALA A 271 10.66 12.39 5.37
C ALA A 271 11.73 11.57 4.65
N VAL A 272 12.39 10.65 5.36
CA VAL A 272 13.40 9.76 4.76
C VAL A 272 12.77 8.82 3.75
N ALA A 273 11.61 8.22 4.05
CA ALA A 273 10.91 7.33 3.12
C ALA A 273 10.50 8.04 1.83
N TRP A 274 9.93 9.23 1.92
CA TRP A 274 9.53 10.03 0.75
C TRP A 274 10.72 10.65 0.01
N GLY A 275 11.80 11.01 0.71
CA GLY A 275 13.07 11.38 0.08
C GLY A 275 13.65 10.24 -0.76
N MET A 276 13.65 9.01 -0.22
CA MET A 276 14.02 7.81 -1.00
C MET A 276 13.07 7.56 -2.16
N ALA A 277 11.77 7.79 -1.99
CA ALA A 277 10.79 7.68 -3.08
C ALA A 277 11.12 8.64 -4.24
N GLY A 278 11.72 9.80 -3.94
CA GLY A 278 12.21 10.77 -4.93
C GLY A 278 13.33 10.23 -5.82
N PHE A 279 14.13 9.28 -5.33
CA PHE A 279 15.12 8.56 -6.15
C PHE A 279 14.52 7.37 -6.91
N VAL A 280 13.22 7.07 -6.73
CA VAL A 280 12.48 6.08 -7.51
C VAL A 280 11.66 6.76 -8.60
N ARG A 281 11.00 7.89 -8.29
CA ARG A 281 10.21 8.69 -9.23
C ARG A 281 10.13 10.15 -8.78
N SER A 282 10.11 11.08 -9.75
CA SER A 282 9.91 12.52 -9.52
C SER A 282 8.63 12.87 -8.76
N ASN A 283 7.57 12.09 -8.93
CA ASN A 283 6.26 12.32 -8.28
C ASN A 283 6.34 12.41 -6.74
N ALA A 284 7.41 11.91 -6.11
CA ALA A 284 7.62 12.05 -4.68
C ALA A 284 7.70 13.51 -4.21
N VAL A 285 8.03 14.45 -5.09
CA VAL A 285 8.11 15.88 -4.76
C VAL A 285 6.81 16.40 -4.13
N VAL A 286 5.67 15.83 -4.50
CA VAL A 286 4.35 16.21 -3.96
C VAL A 286 4.27 15.97 -2.45
N TYR A 287 5.03 15.02 -1.89
CA TYR A 287 5.00 14.72 -0.46
C TYR A 287 5.56 15.84 0.42
N ILE A 288 6.32 16.79 -0.14
CA ILE A 288 6.72 18.01 0.58
C ILE A 288 5.49 18.79 1.08
N GLY A 289 4.36 18.68 0.37
CA GLY A 289 3.10 19.31 0.72
C GLY A 289 2.58 18.93 2.10
N PHE A 290 2.86 17.71 2.59
CA PHE A 290 2.48 17.31 3.95
C PHE A 290 3.21 18.14 5.02
N PHE A 291 4.52 18.37 4.84
CA PHE A 291 5.30 19.20 5.75
C PHE A 291 4.92 20.67 5.65
N VAL A 292 4.68 21.17 4.43
CA VAL A 292 4.23 22.55 4.23
C VAL A 292 2.87 22.75 4.89
N TRP A 293 1.92 21.83 4.72
CA TRP A 293 0.60 21.90 5.34
C TRP A 293 0.67 21.90 6.87
N ASP A 294 1.48 21.01 7.45
CA ASP A 294 1.67 20.91 8.89
C ASP A 294 2.35 22.18 9.45
N GLY A 295 3.45 22.61 8.83
CA GLY A 295 4.23 23.77 9.27
C GLY A 295 3.54 25.12 9.07
N THR A 296 2.61 25.24 8.12
CA THR A 296 1.90 26.50 7.84
C THR A 296 0.45 26.45 8.35
N VAL A 297 -0.39 25.61 7.76
CA VAL A 297 -1.84 25.65 7.97
C VAL A 297 -2.21 25.19 9.38
N MET A 298 -1.63 24.08 9.85
CA MET A 298 -1.90 23.61 11.22
C MET A 298 -1.32 24.58 12.25
N TRP A 299 -0.13 25.13 12.01
CA TRP A 299 0.45 26.17 12.86
C TRP A 299 -0.46 27.40 13.03
N PHE A 300 -1.06 27.90 11.94
CA PHE A 300 -2.02 29.01 12.01
C PHE A 300 -3.33 28.60 12.69
N LYS A 301 -3.84 27.39 12.43
CA LYS A 301 -5.07 26.88 13.03
C LYS A 301 -4.93 26.74 14.55
N ASP A 302 -3.82 26.18 15.01
CA ASP A 302 -3.54 26.00 16.44
C ASP A 302 -3.36 27.35 17.12
N ARG A 303 -2.62 28.30 16.53
CA ARG A 303 -2.53 29.67 17.07
C ARG A 303 -3.87 30.39 17.14
N ARG A 304 -4.78 30.16 16.18
CA ARG A 304 -6.12 30.74 16.20
C ARG A 304 -7.01 30.09 17.26
N LEU A 305 -6.88 28.78 17.49
CA LEU A 305 -7.57 28.06 18.55
C LEU A 305 -7.06 28.44 19.94
N TYR A 306 -5.74 28.54 20.14
CA TYR A 306 -5.13 29.05 21.37
C TYR A 306 -5.48 30.52 21.61
N GLY A 307 -5.40 31.37 20.58
CA GLY A 307 -5.82 32.77 20.66
C GLY A 307 -7.29 32.91 21.04
N PHE A 308 -8.18 32.09 20.46
CA PHE A 308 -9.61 32.10 20.80
C PHE A 308 -9.89 31.53 22.20
N GLN A 309 -9.17 30.50 22.65
CA GLN A 309 -9.31 29.96 24.02
C GLN A 309 -8.80 30.92 25.08
N VAL A 310 -7.71 31.65 24.83
CA VAL A 310 -7.21 32.71 25.74
C VAL A 310 -8.24 33.85 25.83
N TRP A 311 -8.85 34.25 24.70
CA TRP A 311 -9.89 35.28 24.69
C TRP A 311 -11.23 34.82 25.29
N ALA A 312 -11.61 33.55 25.12
CA ALA A 312 -12.84 32.99 25.71
C ALA A 312 -12.69 32.67 27.21
N GLY A 313 -11.46 32.41 27.69
CA GLY A 313 -11.13 32.25 29.10
C GLY A 313 -10.90 33.57 29.86
N PHE A 314 -10.67 34.67 29.14
CA PHE A 314 -10.40 35.99 29.71
C PHE A 314 -11.55 36.54 30.59
N PRO A 315 -12.85 36.39 30.24
CA PRO A 315 -13.95 36.82 31.09
C PRO A 315 -14.04 36.01 32.39
N ASN A 316 -13.81 34.70 32.34
CA ASN A 316 -13.85 33.82 33.51
C ASN A 316 -12.67 34.08 34.47
N PHE A 317 -11.50 34.41 33.93
CA PHE A 317 -10.33 34.81 34.74
C PHE A 317 -10.56 36.13 35.49
N LEU A 318 -11.20 37.12 34.86
CA LEU A 318 -11.56 38.40 35.50
C LEU A 318 -12.69 38.25 36.54
N LEU A 319 -13.68 37.40 36.28
CA LEU A 319 -14.74 37.07 37.24
C LEU A 319 -14.20 36.36 38.49
N SER A 320 -13.25 35.43 38.35
CA SER A 320 -12.59 34.80 39.50
C SER A 320 -11.73 35.78 40.31
N PHE A 321 -11.11 36.77 39.67
CA PHE A 321 -10.36 37.82 40.37
C PHE A 321 -11.27 38.81 41.12
N MET A 322 -12.44 39.16 40.57
CA MET A 322 -13.41 40.05 41.23
C MET A 322 -14.10 39.40 42.43
N VAL A 323 -14.33 38.07 42.41
CA VAL A 323 -14.90 37.34 43.56
C VAL A 323 -13.88 37.19 44.71
N LEU A 324 -12.58 37.15 44.41
CA LEU A 324 -11.52 37.07 45.41
C LEU A 324 -11.15 38.42 46.04
N TYR A 325 -11.53 39.55 45.44
CA TYR A 325 -11.24 40.89 45.97
C TYR A 325 -12.39 41.50 46.79
N ASN A 326 -13.49 40.76 46.99
CA ASN A 326 -14.68 41.22 47.69
C ASN A 326 -15.01 40.38 48.94
N ARG A 327 -13.99 39.82 49.59
CA ARG A 327 -14.08 39.14 50.89
C ARG A 327 -13.18 39.80 51.93
#